data_AF-A0A420YRU1-F1
#
_entry.id   AF-A0A420YRU1-F1
#
_cell.length_a   1.000
_cell.length_b   1.000
_cell.length_c   1.000
_cell.angle_alpha   90.00
_cell.angle_beta   90.00
_cell.angle_gamma   90.00
#
_symmetry.space_group_name_H-M   'P 1'
#
loop_
_entity.id
_entity.type
_entity.pdbx_description
1 polymer ?
#
loop_
_entity_poly.entity_id
_entity_poly.type
_entity_poly.pdbx_seq_one_letter_code
_entity_poly.pdbx_strand_id
1 'polypeptide(L)' 'DLLMLITKNLGFKEDYEKASERIVFDIRSGKLGRYTLDQAPVSLTEEA' A
#
# COMPACT_ATOMS: atom_id res chain seq x y z
N ASP A 1 -10.20 3.89 8.50
CA ASP A 1 -10.39 5.15 7.76
C ASP A 1 -9.79 5.14 6.35
N LEU A 2 -8.50 4.86 6.18
CA LEU A 2 -7.87 4.88 4.85
C LEU A 2 -8.52 3.93 3.84
N LEU A 3 -8.80 2.69 4.25
CA LEU A 3 -9.50 1.72 3.39
C LEU A 3 -10.87 2.25 2.95
N MET A 4 -11.62 2.90 3.84
CA MET A 4 -12.94 3.47 3.50
C MET A 4 -12.82 4.58 2.46
N LEU A 5 -11.83 5.46 2.61
CA LEU A 5 -11.56 6.52 1.63
C LEU A 5 -11.20 5.92 0.27
N ILE A 6 -10.35 4.88 0.25
CA ILE A 6 -9.96 4.18 -0.97
C ILE A 6 -11.18 3.49 -1.60
N THR A 7 -12.00 2.77 -0.84
CA THR A 7 -13.22 2.10 -1.32
C THR A 7 -14.19 3.10 -1.96
N LYS A 8 -14.37 4.28 -1.35
CA LYS A 8 -15.18 5.37 -1.93
C LYS A 8 -14.59 5.89 -3.24
N ASN A 9 -13.27 6.13 -3.28
CA ASN A 9 -12.58 6.64 -4.48
C ASN A 9 -12.57 5.62 -5.63
N LEU A 10 -12.53 4.32 -5.32
CA LEU A 10 -12.62 3.23 -6.30
C LEU A 10 -14.06 3.00 -6.82
N GLY A 11 -15.06 3.67 -6.22
CA GLY A 11 -16.47 3.46 -6.57
C GLY A 11 -17.03 2.13 -6.06
N PHE A 12 -16.41 1.51 -5.07
CA PHE A 12 -16.81 0.22 -4.51
C PHE A 12 -17.84 0.33 -3.37
N LYS A 13 -18.38 1.54 -3.13
CA LYS A 13 -19.33 1.82 -2.03
C LYS A 13 -18.73 1.42 -0.67
N GLU A 14 -19.26 0.37 -0.06
CA GLU A 14 -18.78 -0.20 1.21
C GLU A 14 -18.25 -1.63 1.04
N ASP A 15 -17.95 -2.03 -0.20
CA ASP A 15 -17.30 -3.30 -0.49
C ASP A 15 -15.81 -3.21 -0.16
N TYR A 16 -15.52 -3.34 1.14
CA TYR A 16 -14.17 -3.27 1.69
C TYR A 16 -13.31 -4.48 1.31
N GLU A 17 -13.94 -5.64 1.10
CA GLU A 17 -13.24 -6.86 0.69
C GLU A 17 -12.67 -6.69 -0.72
N LYS A 18 -13.50 -6.23 -1.66
CA LYS A 18 -13.05 -5.96 -3.02
C LYS A 18 -11.98 -4.86 -3.08
N ALA A 19 -12.08 -3.85 -2.22
CA ALA A 19 -11.09 -2.79 -2.13
C ALA A 19 -9.75 -3.30 -1.59
N SER A 20 -9.76 -4.15 -0.55
CA SER A 20 -8.56 -4.72 0.05
C SER A 20 -7.83 -5.64 -0.95
N GLU A 21 -8.57 -6.51 -1.65
CA GLU A 21 -8.01 -7.36 -2.70
C GLU A 21 -7.36 -6.53 -3.80
N ARG A 22 -8.06 -5.49 -4.28
CA ARG A 22 -7.53 -4.59 -5.32
C ARG A 22 -6.22 -3.94 -4.90
N ILE A 23 -6.13 -3.47 -3.65
CA ILE A 23 -4.89 -2.87 -3.11
C ILE A 23 -3.75 -3.90 -3.13
N VAL A 24 -3.99 -5.13 -2.69
CA VAL A 24 -2.99 -6.21 -2.71
C VAL A 24 -2.51 -6.50 -4.13
N PHE A 25 -3.41 -6.55 -5.11
CA PHE A 25 -3.04 -6.74 -6.52
C PHE A 25 -2.23 -5.56 -7.07
N ASP A 26 -2.60 -4.33 -6.75
CA ASP A 26 -1.89 -3.13 -7.21
C ASP A 26 -0.48 -3.03 -6.58
N ILE A 27 -0.33 -3.44 -5.32
CA ILE A 27 0.95 -3.61 -4.60
C ILE A 27 1.83 -4.64 -5.31
N ARG A 28 1.31 -5.85 -5.55
CA ARG A 28 2.05 -6.95 -6.18
C ARG A 28 2.41 -6.69 -7.65
N SER A 29 1.58 -5.95 -8.36
CA SER A 29 1.84 -5.56 -9.75
C SER A 29 2.79 -4.35 -9.87
N GLY A 30 3.24 -3.77 -8.75
CA GLY A 30 4.18 -2.66 -8.74
C GLY A 30 3.58 -1.31 -9.17
N LYS A 31 2.24 -1.17 -9.19
CA LYS A 31 1.57 0.08 -9.61
C LYS A 31 1.80 1.25 -8.65
N LEU A 32 2.12 0.95 -7.38
CA LEU A 32 2.44 1.95 -6.36
C LEU A 32 3.89 2.48 -6.48
N GLY A 33 4.68 1.93 -7.41
CA GLY A 33 6.11 2.21 -7.53
C GLY A 33 6.98 1.15 -6.84
N ARG A 34 8.30 1.36 -6.87
CA ARG A 34 9.27 0.46 -6.25
C ARG A 34 9.43 0.80 -4.78
N TYR A 35 9.25 -0.20 -3.92
CA TYR A 35 9.49 -0.13 -2.49
C TYR A 35 9.95 -1.50 -1.98
N THR A 36 10.58 -1.51 -0.81
CA THR A 36 10.98 -2.72 -0.10
C THR A 36 10.12 -2.83 1.15
N LEU A 37 9.62 -4.04 1.43
CA LEU A 37 8.86 -4.32 2.65
C LEU A 37 9.77 -4.62 3.85
N ASP A 38 11.02 -5.01 3.57
CA ASP A 38 12.05 -5.13 4.59
C ASP A 38 12.45 -3.75 5.10
N GLN A 39 12.60 -3.63 6.41
CA GLN A 39 13.19 -2.44 7.00
C GLN A 39 14.67 -2.40 6.64
N ALA A 40 15.13 -1.25 6.16
CA ALA A 40 16.55 -1.02 5.97
C ALA A 40 17.26 -1.13 7.34
N PRO A 41 18.49 -1.68 7.38
CA PRO A 41 19.27 -1.70 8.60
C PRO A 41 19.47 -0.26 9.09
N VAL A 42 19.19 -0.03 10.36
CA VAL A 42 19.26 1.29 11.03
C VAL A 42 20.70 1.87 10.99
N SER A 43 21.69 1.02 10.72
CA SER A 43 23.12 1.36 10.70
C SER A 43 23.63 2.04 9.43
N LEU A 44 22.77 2.56 8.55
CA LEU A 44 23.21 3.39 7.40
C LEU A 44 23.29 4.89 7.72
N THR A 45 23.16 5.24 9.00
CA THR A 45 23.42 6.58 9.53
C THR A 45 24.35 6.49 10.74
N GLU A 46 25.59 6.07 10.50
CA GLU A 46 26.71 6.43 11.38
C GLU A 46 27.74 7.20 10.56
N GLU A 47 27.88 8.47 10.95
CA GLU A 47 29.02 9.39 10.81
C GLU A 47 29.28 10.04 9.43
N ALA A 48 28.80 11.28 9.31
CA ALA A 48 29.42 12.36 8.53
C ALA A 48 29.91 13.45 9.49
#